data_AF-A0A0F9MC49-F1
#
_entry.id   AF-A0A0F9MC49-F1
#
_cell.length_a   1.000
_cell.length_b   1.000
_cell.length_c   1.000
_cell.angle_alpha   90.00
_cell.angle_beta   90.00
_cell.angle_gamma   90.00
#
_symmetry.space_group_name_H-M   'P 1'
#
loop_
_entity.id
_entity.type
_entity.pdbx_description
1 polymer ?
#
loop_
_entity_poly.entity_id
_entity_poly.type
_entity_poly.pdbx_seq_one_letter_code
_entity_poly.pdbx_strand_id
1 'polypeptide(L)'
;MVKITKSIFFPPKDKALARKISITSPAAFRRSIKELKKDGISLKEKRALTLARTRSVIQLKRKNLSMKERKQFKIISQMNIPKVSKK
;
A
#
# COMPACT_ATOMS: atom_id res chain seq x y z
N MET A 1 -33.03 -1.28 6.90
CA MET A 1 -31.88 -0.79 7.70
C MET A 1 -30.58 -1.17 7.00
N VAL A 2 -29.89 -0.22 6.36
CA VAL A 2 -28.56 -0.48 5.77
C VAL A 2 -27.55 -0.52 6.93
N LYS A 3 -27.12 -1.73 7.32
CA LYS A 3 -26.00 -1.89 8.25
C LYS A 3 -24.73 -1.37 7.57
N ILE A 4 -24.38 -0.12 7.82
CA ILE A 4 -23.06 0.40 7.46
C ILE A 4 -22.06 -0.24 8.42
N THR A 5 -21.59 -1.44 8.07
CA THR A 5 -20.45 -2.09 8.72
C THR A 5 -19.19 -1.33 8.32
N LYS A 6 -18.87 -0.25 9.05
CA LYS A 6 -17.59 0.47 8.91
C LYS A 6 -16.43 -0.41 9.39
N SER A 7 -16.17 -1.51 8.70
CA SER A 7 -14.93 -2.27 8.83
C SER A 7 -13.86 -1.54 8.03
N ILE A 8 -12.75 -1.17 8.66
CA ILE A 8 -11.51 -0.73 7.97
C ILE A 8 -10.97 -1.79 6.99
N PHE A 9 -11.51 -3.01 7.02
CA PHE A 9 -11.25 -4.11 6.11
C PHE A 9 -12.34 -4.24 5.04
N PHE A 10 -12.68 -3.14 4.36
CA PHE A 10 -13.45 -3.26 3.13
C PHE A 10 -12.66 -4.10 2.13
N PRO A 11 -13.30 -5.08 1.46
CA PRO A 11 -12.64 -5.80 0.40
C PRO A 11 -12.15 -4.79 -0.65
N PRO A 12 -10.96 -5.01 -1.23
CA PRO A 12 -10.44 -4.10 -2.22
C PRO A 12 -11.40 -4.04 -3.40
N LYS A 13 -11.81 -2.82 -3.78
CA LYS A 13 -12.64 -2.59 -4.98
C LYS A 13 -12.00 -3.19 -6.23
N ASP A 14 -10.67 -3.22 -6.29
CA ASP A 14 -9.90 -3.92 -7.31
C ASP A 14 -9.05 -5.02 -6.66
N LYS A 15 -9.54 -6.26 -6.77
CA LYS A 15 -8.87 -7.45 -6.22
C LYS A 15 -7.54 -7.74 -6.92
N ALA A 16 -7.43 -7.49 -8.22
CA ALA A 16 -6.22 -7.76 -8.99
C ALA A 16 -5.10 -6.81 -8.55
N LEU A 17 -5.40 -5.51 -8.46
CA LEU A 17 -4.44 -4.50 -8.00
C LEU A 17 -4.02 -4.71 -6.54
N ALA A 18 -4.96 -5.13 -5.68
CA ALA A 18 -4.65 -5.45 -4.29
C ALA A 18 -3.74 -6.68 -4.13
N ARG A 19 -3.82 -7.67 -5.02
CA ARG A 19 -2.90 -8.83 -5.02
C ARG A 19 -1.48 -8.43 -5.43
N LYS A 20 -1.34 -7.45 -6.33
CA LYS A 20 -0.03 -6.93 -6.78
C LYS A 20 0.69 -6.09 -5.71
N ILE A 21 -0.05 -5.39 -4.85
CA ILE A 21 0.51 -4.44 -3.87
C ILE A 21 0.60 -5.07 -2.48
N SER A 22 1.82 -5.26 -1.97
CA SER A 22 2.06 -5.83 -0.64
C SER A 22 2.91 -4.91 0.24
N ILE A 23 2.46 -4.68 1.48
CA ILE A 23 3.20 -3.93 2.52
C ILE A 23 3.79 -4.85 3.60
N THR A 24 3.82 -6.16 3.36
CA THR A 24 4.33 -7.17 4.31
C THR A 24 5.80 -6.96 4.65
N SER A 25 6.59 -6.48 3.69
CA SER A 25 8.00 -6.14 3.89
C SER A 25 8.43 -5.02 2.94
N PRO A 26 9.53 -4.31 3.26
CA PRO A 26 10.10 -3.32 2.35
C PRO A 26 10.52 -3.93 0.99
N ALA A 27 10.93 -5.18 0.96
CA ALA A 27 11.27 -5.86 -0.30
C ALA A 27 10.03 -6.13 -1.15
N ALA A 28 8.94 -6.61 -0.52
CA ALA A 28 7.68 -6.86 -1.21
C ALA A 28 7.11 -5.56 -1.80
N PHE A 29 7.10 -4.46 -1.04
CA PHE A 29 6.57 -3.18 -1.53
C PHE A 29 7.40 -2.63 -2.70
N ARG A 30 8.73 -2.77 -2.66
CA ARG A 30 9.61 -2.43 -3.79
C ARG A 30 9.31 -3.27 -5.03
N ARG A 31 9.05 -4.57 -4.87
CA ARG A 31 8.65 -5.45 -5.98
C ARG A 31 7.33 -5.01 -6.59
N SER A 32 6.33 -4.69 -5.76
CA SER A 32 5.04 -4.14 -6.22
C SER A 32 5.21 -2.87 -7.05
N ILE A 33 6.04 -1.92 -6.59
CA ILE A 33 6.34 -0.70 -7.35
C ILE A 33 7.01 -1.04 -8.68
N LYS A 34 8.00 -1.93 -8.67
CA LYS A 34 8.74 -2.33 -9.88
C LYS A 34 7.83 -3.00 -10.91
N GLU A 35 6.93 -3.87 -10.46
CA GLU A 35 5.97 -4.58 -11.31
C GLU A 35 4.99 -3.61 -11.97
N LEU A 36 4.35 -2.73 -11.20
CA LEU A 36 3.43 -1.72 -11.73
C LEU A 36 4.12 -0.71 -12.65
N LYS A 37 5.42 -0.46 -12.47
CA LYS A 37 6.19 0.43 -13.34
C LYS A 37 6.43 -0.15 -14.73
N LYS A 38 6.45 -1.48 -14.90
CA LYS A 38 6.75 -2.13 -16.20
C LYS A 38 5.71 -1.76 -17.27
N ASP A 39 4.44 -1.73 -16.89
CA ASP A 39 3.32 -1.50 -17.82
C ASP A 39 2.92 -0.01 -17.92
N GLY A 40 3.70 0.86 -17.27
CA GLY A 40 3.35 2.25 -17.01
C GLY A 40 2.31 2.41 -15.90
N ILE A 41 2.37 3.53 -15.17
CA ILE A 41 1.54 3.73 -13.99
C ILE A 41 0.35 4.61 -14.32
N SER A 42 -0.84 4.04 -14.15
CA SER A 42 -2.12 4.75 -14.21
C SER A 42 -2.40 5.54 -12.92
N LEU A 43 -3.36 6.46 -13.00
CA LEU A 43 -3.82 7.21 -11.83
C LEU A 43 -4.38 6.28 -10.72
N LYS A 44 -5.05 5.18 -11.11
CA LYS A 44 -5.61 4.18 -10.19
C LYS A 44 -4.52 3.46 -9.40
N GLU A 45 -3.48 3.00 -10.09
CA GLU A 45 -2.33 2.32 -9.48
C GLU A 45 -1.55 3.24 -8.56
N LYS A 46 -1.31 4.50 -8.99
CA LYS A 46 -0.70 5.50 -8.12
C LYS A 46 -1.50 5.70 -6.83
N ARG A 47 -2.83 5.84 -6.92
CA ARG A 47 -3.70 5.97 -5.74
C ARG A 47 -3.59 4.75 -4.82
N ALA A 48 -3.56 3.55 -5.39
CA ALA A 48 -3.43 2.32 -4.61
C ALA A 48 -2.06 2.21 -3.90
N LEU A 49 -0.97 2.56 -4.58
CA LEU A 49 0.36 2.63 -3.98
C LEU A 49 0.42 3.67 -2.86
N THR A 50 -0.16 4.86 -3.07
CA THR A 50 -0.25 5.90 -2.04
C THR A 50 -1.05 5.41 -0.84
N LEU A 51 -2.18 4.72 -1.06
CA LEU A 51 -2.97 4.14 0.02
C LEU A 51 -2.17 3.11 0.83
N ALA A 52 -1.39 2.25 0.17
CA ALA A 52 -0.52 1.28 0.82
C ALA A 52 0.57 1.96 1.68
N ARG A 53 1.17 3.05 1.17
CA ARG A 53 2.11 3.88 1.93
C ARG A 53 1.43 4.51 3.16
N THR A 54 0.25 5.10 2.98
CA THR A 54 -0.54 5.69 4.08
C THR A 54 -0.91 4.66 5.13
N ARG A 55 -1.31 3.44 4.73
CA ARG A 55 -1.55 2.33 5.66
C ARG A 55 -0.32 2.02 6.49
N SER A 56 0.88 2.05 5.90
CA SER A 56 2.13 1.83 6.63
C SER A 56 2.40 2.94 7.66
N VAL A 57 2.10 4.20 7.33
CA VAL A 57 2.14 5.32 8.29
C VAL A 57 1.15 5.12 9.44
N ILE A 58 -0.07 4.68 9.15
CA ILE A 58 -1.09 4.40 10.17
C ILE A 58 -0.65 3.25 11.07
N GLN A 59 -0.10 2.17 10.51
CA GLN A 59 0.41 1.04 11.30
C GLN A 59 1.49 1.48 12.29
N LEU A 60 2.40 2.40 11.91
CA LEU A 60 3.44 2.92 12.81
C LEU A 60 2.89 3.59 14.09
N LYS A 61 1.65 4.07 14.07
CA LYS A 61 0.99 4.67 15.24
C LYS A 61 0.53 3.63 16.27
N ARG A 62 0.52 2.34 15.92
CA ARG A 62 0.17 1.27 16.86
C ARG A 62 1.26 1.13 17.93
N LYS A 63 0.81 0.93 19.17
CA LYS A 63 1.69 0.79 20.35
C LYS A 63 2.29 -0.61 20.47
N ASN A 64 1.69 -1.62 19.83
CA ASN A 64 2.03 -3.04 19.98
C ASN A 64 2.88 -3.62 18.82
N LEU A 65 3.72 -2.80 18.19
CA LEU A 65 4.63 -3.25 17.12
C LEU A 65 5.99 -3.63 17.69
N SER A 66 6.55 -4.75 17.21
CA SER A 66 7.95 -5.07 17.45
C SER A 66 8.88 -4.05 16.79
N MET A 67 10.12 -3.95 17.26
CA MET A 67 11.13 -3.06 16.66
C MET A 67 11.39 -3.40 15.18
N LYS A 68 11.34 -4.70 14.83
CA LYS A 68 11.50 -5.18 13.46
C LYS A 68 10.37 -4.67 12.55
N GLU A 69 9.12 -4.84 12.97
CA GLU A 69 7.96 -4.37 12.21
C GLU A 69 7.95 -2.84 12.10
N ARG A 70 8.26 -2.14 13.20
CA ARG A 70 8.37 -0.67 13.20
C ARG A 70 9.41 -0.20 12.19
N LYS A 71 10.58 -0.84 12.12
CA LYS A 71 11.61 -0.56 11.11
C LYS A 71 11.09 -0.81 9.70
N GLN A 72 10.41 -1.92 9.47
CA GLN A 72 9.85 -2.25 8.16
C GLN A 72 8.82 -1.21 7.69
N PHE A 73 7.84 -0.87 8.52
CA PHE A 73 6.83 0.13 8.16
C PHE A 73 7.43 1.54 7.99
N LYS A 74 8.46 1.90 8.77
CA LYS A 74 9.20 3.17 8.61
C LYS A 74 9.89 3.25 7.25
N ILE A 75 10.52 2.17 6.81
CA ILE A 75 11.15 2.14 5.49
C ILE A 75 10.08 2.27 4.40
N ILE A 76 8.97 1.53 4.49
CA ILE A 76 7.88 1.59 3.52
C ILE A 76 7.25 2.99 3.44
N SER A 77 7.03 3.65 4.58
CA SER A 77 6.44 4.99 4.61
C SER A 77 7.30 6.08 3.99
N GLN A 78 8.60 5.85 3.85
CA GLN A 78 9.55 6.77 3.22
C GLN A 78 9.81 6.47 1.74
N MET A 79 9.30 5.35 1.21
CA MET A 79 9.52 5.01 -0.20
C MET A 79 8.83 5.97 -1.15
N ASN A 80 9.54 6.27 -2.25
CA ASN A 80 9.02 7.12 -3.30
C ASN A 80 7.96 6.37 -4.15
N ILE A 81 6.84 7.03 -4.37
CA ILE A 81 5.78 6.54 -5.25
C ILE A 81 6.07 7.11 -6.64
N PRO A 82 6.23 6.28 -7.68
CA PRO A 82 6.45 6.76 -9.04
C PRO A 82 5.31 7.64 -9.56
N LYS A 83 5.65 8.58 -10.46
CA LYS A 83 4.69 9.48 -11.11
C LYS A 83 3.80 8.69 -12.08
N VAL A 84 2.62 9.24 -12.38
CA VAL A 84 1.73 8.70 -13.42
C VAL A 84 2.46 8.82 -14.75
N SER A 85 2.54 7.72 -15.50
CA SER A 85 3.19 7.67 -16.81
C SER A 85 2.26 7.17 -17.91
N LYS A 86 1.15 6.53 -17.53
CA LYS A 86 0.12 6.03 -18.43
C LYS A 86 -1.06 7.01 -18.39
N LYS A 87 -1.43 7.56 -19.55
CA LYS A 87 -2.64 8.38 -19.70
C LYS A 87 -3.87 7.48 -19.68
#